data_AF-A0A0G0RID4-F1
#
_entry.id   AF-A0A0G0RID4-F1
#
_cell.length_a   1.000
_cell.length_b   1.000
_cell.length_c   1.000
_cell.angle_alpha   90.00
_cell.angle_beta   90.00
_cell.angle_gamma   90.00
#
_symmetry.space_group_name_H-M   'P 1'
#
loop_
_entity.id
_entity.type
_entity.pdbx_description
1 polymer ?
#
loop_
_entity_poly.entity_id
_entity_poly.type
_entity_poly.pdbx_seq_one_letter_code
_entity_poly.pdbx_strand_id
1 'polypeptide(L)'
;MDLSTHKKKWDAVVLVDACMTTSMDPCTDNCQLDVKVNCIHRFNKHVHVVSCNGFASFMRFTDSQTVLYFLWQLLKGDFNLDDEDCRYFIITQDKGFFRQTFKEWTRQKNQKTMPVMIFDDKTKEIKIWFDAEKTNGGVKRSRPHQVIFEIINVDFDARSTDDIARQKIIVDEINALISQEAQ
;
A
#
# COMPACT_ATOMS: atom_id res chain seq x y z
N MET A 1 21.25 -26.72 13.50
CA MET A 1 20.11 -26.45 12.62
C MET A 1 19.86 -24.97 12.70
N ASP A 2 20.24 -24.25 11.65
CA ASP A 2 20.10 -22.80 11.59
C ASP A 2 18.64 -22.49 11.25
N LEU A 3 17.86 -22.06 12.24
CA LEU A 3 16.51 -21.52 12.05
C LEU A 3 16.64 -20.09 11.57
N SER A 4 17.30 -19.88 10.43
CA SER A 4 17.22 -18.62 9.73
C SER A 4 15.75 -18.42 9.38
N THR A 5 15.09 -17.54 10.13
CA THR A 5 13.74 -17.06 9.90
C THR A 5 13.68 -16.54 8.46
N HIS A 6 13.29 -17.40 7.53
CA HIS A 6 12.99 -16.98 6.17
C HIS A 6 11.85 -15.98 6.28
N LYS A 7 12.17 -14.69 6.18
CA LYS A 7 11.17 -13.63 6.10
C LYS A 7 10.23 -14.00 4.96
N LYS A 8 8.93 -13.96 5.26
CA LYS A 8 7.89 -14.38 4.32
C LYS A 8 7.97 -13.48 3.09
N LYS A 9 8.23 -14.07 1.92
CA LYS A 9 8.24 -13.35 0.64
C LYS A 9 6.79 -13.00 0.28
N TRP A 10 6.54 -11.74 -0.08
CA TRP A 10 5.23 -11.27 -0.49
C TRP A 10 5.30 -10.89 -1.97
N ASP A 11 4.30 -11.30 -2.74
CA ASP A 11 4.13 -10.87 -4.14
C ASP A 11 3.60 -9.42 -4.19
N ALA A 12 2.79 -9.04 -3.18
CA ALA A 12 2.30 -7.68 -3.06
C ALA A 12 1.95 -7.27 -1.63
N VAL A 13 1.95 -5.97 -1.38
CA VAL A 13 1.36 -5.33 -0.20
C VAL A 13 0.28 -4.37 -0.64
N VAL A 14 -0.92 -4.56 -0.11
CA VAL A 14 -2.11 -3.76 -0.37
C VAL A 14 -2.37 -2.86 0.82
N LEU A 15 -2.34 -1.55 0.57
CA LEU A 15 -2.46 -0.48 1.53
C LEU A 15 -3.83 0.18 1.35
N VAL A 16 -4.71 0.08 2.34
CA VAL A 16 -6.09 0.57 2.25
C VAL A 16 -6.24 1.87 3.03
N ASP A 17 -6.55 2.92 2.29
CA ASP A 17 -6.85 4.24 2.83
C ASP A 17 -8.15 4.25 3.66
N ALA A 18 -8.24 5.17 4.61
CA ALA A 18 -9.38 5.31 5.52
C ALA A 18 -10.69 5.67 4.81
N CYS A 19 -10.61 6.25 3.61
CA CYS A 19 -11.77 6.54 2.77
C CYS A 19 -12.43 5.27 2.20
N MET A 20 -11.83 4.09 2.35
CA MET A 20 -12.45 2.82 1.99
C MET A 20 -13.44 2.38 3.08
N THR A 21 -14.72 2.50 2.77
CA THR A 21 -15.86 2.22 3.66
C THR A 21 -16.02 0.74 4.03
N THR A 22 -15.51 -0.18 3.20
CA THR A 22 -15.49 -1.61 3.49
C THR A 22 -14.22 -1.93 4.28
N SER A 23 -14.37 -2.24 5.57
CA SER A 23 -13.28 -2.79 6.38
C SER A 23 -12.78 -4.07 5.73
N MET A 24 -11.47 -4.19 5.57
CA MET A 24 -10.88 -5.51 5.36
C MET A 24 -10.93 -6.25 6.69
N ASP A 25 -12.00 -6.99 6.93
CA ASP A 25 -12.12 -7.80 8.15
C ASP A 25 -11.01 -8.88 8.16
N PRO A 26 -10.45 -9.23 9.33
CA PRO A 26 -9.46 -10.29 9.43
C PRO A 26 -10.02 -11.60 8.88
N CYS A 27 -9.19 -12.35 8.15
CA CYS A 27 -9.57 -13.64 7.62
C CYS A 27 -10.09 -14.59 8.72
N THR A 28 -11.28 -15.16 8.52
CA THR A 28 -11.87 -16.21 9.35
C THR A 28 -11.97 -17.53 8.57
N ASP A 29 -12.17 -18.65 9.28
CA ASP A 29 -12.49 -19.92 8.65
C ASP A 29 -13.80 -19.77 7.85
N ASN A 30 -13.75 -20.05 6.53
CA ASN A 30 -14.81 -19.81 5.53
C ASN A 30 -14.98 -18.38 5.00
N CYS A 31 -13.97 -17.51 5.10
CA CYS A 31 -14.00 -16.17 4.50
C CYS A 31 -14.29 -16.15 2.97
N GLN A 32 -14.13 -17.28 2.29
CA GLN A 32 -14.46 -17.43 0.86
C GLN A 32 -15.97 -17.32 0.59
N LEU A 33 -16.79 -17.61 1.61
CA LEU A 33 -18.25 -17.53 1.55
C LEU A 33 -18.79 -16.20 2.08
N ASP A 34 -17.98 -15.48 2.86
CA ASP A 34 -18.35 -14.18 3.41
C ASP A 34 -18.09 -13.08 2.38
N VAL A 35 -19.19 -12.46 1.95
CA VAL A 35 -19.23 -11.41 0.94
C VAL A 35 -18.76 -10.05 1.47
N LYS A 36 -18.71 -9.87 2.79
CA LYS A 36 -18.29 -8.62 3.43
C LYS A 36 -16.81 -8.60 3.75
N VAL A 37 -16.19 -9.78 3.87
CA VAL A 37 -14.78 -9.91 4.25
C VAL A 37 -13.90 -9.77 3.01
N ASN A 38 -13.13 -8.69 2.91
CA ASN A 38 -11.98 -8.64 2.01
C ASN A 38 -10.92 -9.61 2.52
N CYS A 39 -11.02 -10.88 2.09
CA CYS A 39 -10.14 -11.93 2.55
C CYS A 39 -8.88 -12.01 1.69
N ILE A 40 -7.72 -12.10 2.34
CA ILE A 40 -6.41 -12.38 1.72
C ILE A 40 -6.45 -13.61 0.79
N HIS A 41 -7.29 -14.61 1.09
CA HIS A 41 -7.46 -15.81 0.27
C HIS A 41 -8.08 -15.56 -1.11
N ARG A 42 -8.65 -14.37 -1.36
CA ARG A 42 -9.16 -14.01 -2.69
C ARG A 42 -8.04 -13.64 -3.66
N PHE A 43 -6.86 -13.32 -3.14
CA PHE A 43 -5.67 -13.14 -3.97
C PHE A 43 -5.08 -14.52 -4.26
N ASN A 44 -4.81 -14.82 -5.53
CA ASN A 44 -4.14 -16.06 -5.94
C ASN A 44 -2.61 -15.99 -5.71
N LYS A 45 -2.17 -15.15 -4.76
CA LYS A 45 -0.80 -14.69 -4.56
C LYS A 45 -0.55 -14.44 -3.06
N HIS A 46 0.71 -14.41 -2.65
CA HIS A 46 1.12 -14.04 -1.30
C HIS A 46 1.00 -12.52 -1.13
N VAL A 47 -0.21 -12.06 -0.82
CA VAL A 47 -0.50 -10.64 -0.58
C VAL A 47 -0.49 -10.34 0.92
N HIS A 48 0.04 -9.20 1.33
CA HIS A 48 -0.16 -8.66 2.67
C HIS A 48 -1.09 -7.45 2.63
N VAL A 49 -1.94 -7.27 3.64
CA VAL A 49 -2.88 -6.15 3.71
C VAL A 49 -2.58 -5.28 4.92
N VAL A 50 -2.45 -3.97 4.70
CA VAL A 50 -2.36 -2.94 5.74
C VAL A 50 -3.55 -2.00 5.59
N SER A 51 -4.34 -1.79 6.65
CA SER A 51 -5.50 -0.88 6.62
C SER A 51 -5.38 0.25 7.63
N CYS A 52 -5.84 1.44 7.24
CA CYS A 52 -5.97 2.60 8.11
C CYS A 52 -7.20 2.53 9.05
N ASN A 53 -8.13 1.60 8.84
CA ASN A 53 -9.47 1.63 9.43
C ASN A 53 -9.51 1.30 10.94
N GLY A 54 -8.36 0.97 11.55
CA GLY A 54 -8.24 0.65 12.97
C GLY A 54 -8.16 1.85 13.92
N PHE A 55 -7.97 3.08 13.42
CA PHE A 55 -7.85 4.26 14.28
C PHE A 55 -8.70 5.44 13.77
N ALA A 56 -9.60 5.95 14.62
CA ALA A 56 -10.44 7.12 14.32
C ALA A 56 -9.62 8.39 13.98
N SER A 57 -8.34 8.43 14.34
CA SER A 57 -7.41 9.51 14.00
C SER A 57 -7.06 9.59 12.50
N PHE A 58 -7.23 8.51 11.73
CA PHE A 58 -6.88 8.51 10.30
C PHE A 58 -7.78 9.41 9.45
N MET A 59 -9.03 9.64 9.88
CA MET A 59 -9.93 10.60 9.20
C MET A 59 -9.41 12.04 9.20
N ARG A 60 -8.36 12.34 9.98
CA ARG A 60 -7.72 13.66 10.05
C ARG A 60 -6.41 13.75 9.27
N PHE A 61 -5.94 12.63 8.72
CA PHE A 61 -4.70 12.62 7.95
C PHE A 61 -4.98 13.23 6.59
N THR A 62 -4.04 14.04 6.11
CA THR A 62 -4.04 14.44 4.71
C THR A 62 -3.50 13.31 3.84
N ASP A 63 -3.73 13.34 2.53
CA ASP A 63 -3.32 12.25 1.64
C ASP A 63 -1.80 11.99 1.68
N SER A 64 -1.00 13.07 1.77
CA SER A 64 0.45 12.94 1.96
C SER A 64 0.84 12.33 3.30
N GLN A 65 0.08 12.57 4.38
CA GLN A 65 0.30 11.92 5.67
C GLN A 65 -0.08 10.44 5.61
N THR A 66 -1.11 10.07 4.86
CA THR A 66 -1.48 8.67 4.60
C THR A 66 -0.37 7.92 3.87
N VAL A 67 0.21 8.50 2.81
CA VAL A 67 1.36 7.91 2.10
C VAL A 67 2.55 7.70 3.04
N LEU A 68 2.89 8.71 3.85
CA LEU A 68 3.98 8.60 4.83
C LEU A 68 3.71 7.56 5.91
N TYR A 69 2.46 7.44 6.35
CA TYR A 69 2.07 6.41 7.31
C TYR A 69 2.26 5.00 6.74
N PHE A 70 1.86 4.77 5.50
CA PHE A 70 2.09 3.48 4.85
C PHE A 70 3.58 3.16 4.71
N LEU A 71 4.38 4.14 4.29
CA LEU A 71 5.83 3.98 4.25
C LEU A 71 6.39 3.61 5.63
N TRP A 72 5.95 4.28 6.69
CA TRP A 72 6.36 3.95 8.06
C TRP A 72 5.93 2.54 8.48
N GLN A 73 4.71 2.11 8.11
CA GLN A 73 4.25 0.74 8.39
C GLN A 73 5.10 -0.31 7.67
N LEU A 74 5.53 -0.02 6.44
CA LEU A 74 6.43 -0.91 5.70
C LEU A 74 7.83 -0.96 6.32
N LEU A 75 8.33 0.16 6.83
CA LEU A 75 9.64 0.23 7.48
C LEU A 75 9.65 -0.42 8.86
N LYS A 76 8.53 -0.32 9.59
CA LYS A 76 8.37 -0.92 10.91
C LYS A 76 8.02 -2.40 10.82
N GLY A 77 7.20 -2.77 9.85
CA GLY A 77 6.85 -4.16 9.60
C GLY A 77 8.09 -4.91 9.11
N ASP A 78 8.13 -6.22 9.34
CA ASP A 78 9.24 -7.06 8.89
C ASP A 78 9.29 -7.26 7.35
N PHE A 79 8.83 -6.28 6.57
CA PHE A 79 8.87 -6.29 5.12
C PHE A 79 10.31 -6.21 4.62
N ASN A 80 10.59 -6.98 3.57
CA ASN A 80 11.85 -6.86 2.86
C ASN A 80 11.67 -5.87 1.71
N LEU A 81 12.02 -4.61 1.94
CA LEU A 81 11.88 -3.56 0.92
C LEU A 81 12.85 -3.72 -0.26
N ASP A 82 13.86 -4.59 -0.12
CA ASP A 82 14.79 -4.97 -1.18
C ASP A 82 14.24 -6.11 -2.07
N ASP A 83 13.01 -6.57 -1.83
CA ASP A 83 12.37 -7.57 -2.68
C ASP A 83 11.85 -6.90 -3.97
N GLU A 84 12.65 -6.97 -5.03
CA GLU A 84 12.33 -6.42 -6.35
C GLU A 84 11.01 -6.99 -6.93
N ASP A 85 10.58 -8.16 -6.46
CA ASP A 85 9.35 -8.81 -6.92
C ASP A 85 8.10 -8.37 -6.13
N CYS A 86 8.26 -7.64 -5.02
CA CYS A 86 7.14 -7.23 -4.16
C CYS A 86 6.57 -5.88 -4.60
N ARG A 87 5.27 -5.86 -4.97
CA ARG A 87 4.58 -4.63 -5.40
C ARG A 87 3.79 -3.97 -4.27
N TYR A 88 3.68 -2.65 -4.28
CA TYR A 88 2.94 -1.90 -3.27
C TYR A 88 1.79 -1.12 -3.91
N PHE A 89 0.57 -1.41 -3.49
CA PHE A 89 -0.65 -0.80 -4.03
C PHE A 89 -1.35 0.02 -2.95
N ILE A 90 -1.68 1.28 -3.22
CA ILE A 90 -2.58 2.07 -2.39
C ILE A 90 -3.96 2.04 -3.02
N ILE A 91 -4.94 1.53 -2.28
CA ILE A 91 -6.34 1.50 -2.69
C ILE A 91 -7.09 2.64 -1.99
N THR A 92 -7.76 3.48 -2.78
CA THR A 92 -8.56 4.60 -2.27
C THR A 92 -9.81 4.85 -3.12
N GLN A 93 -10.87 5.35 -2.49
CA GLN A 93 -12.07 5.86 -3.17
C GLN A 93 -11.90 7.32 -3.60
N ASP A 94 -10.88 8.03 -3.10
CA ASP A 94 -10.67 9.43 -3.41
C ASP A 94 -9.97 9.58 -4.77
N LYS A 95 -10.74 9.97 -5.80
CA LYS A 95 -10.25 10.29 -7.15
C LYS A 95 -9.24 11.45 -7.16
N GLY A 96 -9.24 12.27 -6.12
CA GLY A 96 -8.30 13.37 -5.92
C GLY A 96 -6.99 12.96 -5.27
N PHE A 97 -6.90 11.76 -4.67
CA PHE A 97 -5.82 11.36 -3.76
C PHE A 97 -4.42 11.63 -4.32
N PHE A 98 -4.14 11.14 -5.53
CA PHE A 98 -2.83 11.33 -6.19
C PHE A 98 -2.50 12.82 -6.36
N ARG A 99 -3.46 13.60 -6.88
CA ARG A 99 -3.27 15.02 -7.19
C ARG A 99 -3.14 15.86 -5.92
N GLN A 100 -3.91 15.54 -4.88
CA GLN A 100 -3.86 16.21 -3.60
C GLN A 100 -2.58 15.89 -2.86
N THR A 101 -2.16 14.63 -2.83
CA THR A 101 -0.84 14.22 -2.33
C THR A 101 0.27 15.03 -3.01
N PHE A 102 0.27 15.10 -4.35
CA PHE A 102 1.25 15.90 -5.10
C PHE A 102 1.25 17.38 -4.70
N LYS A 103 0.06 17.99 -4.60
CA LYS A 103 -0.10 19.40 -4.24
C LYS A 103 0.39 19.68 -2.83
N GLU A 104 0.04 18.84 -1.87
CA GLU A 104 0.49 18.93 -0.48
C GLU A 104 1.99 18.76 -0.37
N TRP A 105 2.55 17.73 -1.02
CA TRP A 105 3.98 17.45 -0.99
C TRP A 105 4.80 18.60 -1.56
N THR A 106 4.35 19.16 -2.68
CA THR A 106 5.02 20.30 -3.33
C THR A 106 5.03 21.54 -2.43
N ARG A 107 3.99 21.75 -1.60
CA ARG A 107 3.96 22.86 -0.62
C ARG A 107 4.93 22.66 0.53
N GLN A 108 5.28 21.41 0.84
CA GLN A 108 6.15 21.04 1.97
C GLN A 108 7.62 20.83 1.57
N LYS A 109 7.96 20.89 0.27
CA LYS A 109 9.28 20.56 -0.32
C LYS A 109 10.49 21.30 0.28
N ASN A 110 10.27 22.39 1.01
CA ASN A 110 11.35 23.15 1.66
C ASN A 110 11.78 22.58 3.03
N GLN A 111 11.19 21.49 3.50
CA GLN A 111 11.57 20.85 4.75
C GLN A 111 12.71 19.84 4.53
N LYS A 112 13.87 20.08 5.15
CA LYS A 112 15.09 19.27 4.98
C LYS A 112 14.99 17.81 5.46
N THR A 113 13.94 17.46 6.21
CA THR A 113 13.77 16.15 6.85
C THR A 113 12.80 15.23 6.11
N MET A 114 12.30 15.65 4.94
CA MET A 114 11.29 14.89 4.19
C MET A 114 11.95 13.97 3.16
N PRO A 115 11.42 12.75 2.94
CA PRO A 115 11.91 11.87 1.87
C PRO A 115 11.72 12.51 0.48
N VAL A 116 12.41 12.00 -0.53
CA VAL A 116 12.17 12.47 -1.89
C VAL A 116 10.98 11.70 -2.46
N MET A 117 9.91 12.40 -2.85
CA MET A 117 8.80 11.80 -3.59
C MET A 117 8.75 12.33 -5.03
N ILE A 118 8.62 11.43 -6.00
CA ILE A 118 8.39 11.72 -7.41
C ILE A 118 7.05 11.11 -7.81
N PHE A 119 6.27 11.89 -8.57
CA PHE A 119 4.91 11.55 -8.96
C PHE A 119 4.88 11.32 -10.48
N ASP A 120 4.41 10.15 -10.91
CA ASP A 120 4.17 9.84 -12.32
C ASP A 120 2.65 9.85 -12.59
N ASP A 121 2.18 10.91 -13.23
CA ASP A 121 0.75 11.09 -13.50
C ASP A 121 0.21 10.14 -14.59
N LYS A 122 1.08 9.55 -15.42
CA LYS A 122 0.65 8.60 -16.47
C LYS A 122 0.35 7.24 -15.87
N THR A 123 1.24 6.75 -15.02
CA THR A 123 1.13 5.44 -14.36
C THR A 123 0.44 5.52 -13.00
N LYS A 124 0.13 6.73 -12.51
CA LYS A 124 -0.39 6.97 -11.16
C LYS A 124 0.52 6.38 -10.08
N GLU A 125 1.83 6.50 -10.27
CA GLU A 125 2.83 6.01 -9.31
C GLU A 125 3.37 7.14 -8.43
N ILE A 126 3.57 6.83 -7.15
CA ILE A 126 4.33 7.65 -6.21
C ILE A 126 5.61 6.90 -5.85
N LYS A 127 6.75 7.41 -6.34
CA LYS A 127 8.07 6.84 -6.11
C LYS A 127 8.71 7.58 -4.94
N ILE A 128 9.17 6.86 -3.93
CA ILE A 128 9.74 7.43 -2.71
C ILE A 128 11.16 6.92 -2.53
N TRP A 129 12.12 7.85 -2.41
CA TRP A 129 13.49 7.55 -2.02
C TRP A 129 13.76 8.03 -0.61
N PHE A 130 14.35 7.15 0.18
CA PHE A 130 14.74 7.44 1.55
C PHE A 130 16.01 6.67 1.93
N ASP A 131 16.79 7.25 2.85
CA ASP A 131 17.94 6.59 3.45
C ASP A 131 17.45 5.75 4.64
N ALA A 132 17.44 4.43 4.49
CA ALA A 132 17.15 3.53 5.61
C ALA A 132 18.39 3.40 6.51
N GLU A 133 18.58 4.31 7.45
CA GLU A 133 19.65 4.15 8.44
C GLU A 133 19.36 2.93 9.34
N LYS A 134 20.19 1.89 9.26
CA LYS A 134 20.28 0.88 10.33
C LYS A 134 20.92 1.55 11.56
N THR A 135 20.12 1.91 12.55
CA THR A 135 20.60 2.32 13.86
C THR A 135 21.09 1.11 14.65
N ASN A 136 22.41 0.93 14.66
CA ASN A 136 23.26 0.73 15.86
C ASN A 136 24.68 0.31 15.41
N GLY A 137 25.61 1.29 15.37
CA GLY A 137 27.05 0.98 15.46
C GLY A 137 27.97 1.35 14.30
N GLY A 138 27.55 2.05 13.25
CA GLY A 138 28.48 2.58 12.26
C GLY A 138 27.84 3.05 10.96
N VAL A 139 28.31 4.20 10.45
CA VAL A 139 27.85 4.81 9.19
C VAL A 139 28.22 3.90 8.02
N LYS A 140 27.28 3.04 7.62
CA LYS A 140 27.22 2.54 6.24
C LYS A 140 26.19 3.39 5.53
N ARG A 141 26.61 4.14 4.51
CA ARG A 141 25.69 4.70 3.52
C ARG A 141 25.01 3.51 2.84
N SER A 142 23.86 3.09 3.38
CA SER A 142 22.97 2.19 2.68
C SER A 142 22.59 2.85 1.36
N ARG A 143 22.46 2.08 0.29
CA ARG A 143 21.87 2.61 -0.94
C ARG A 143 20.49 3.21 -0.59
N PRO A 144 20.11 4.35 -1.19
CA PRO A 144 18.77 4.88 -0.99
C PRO A 144 17.77 3.80 -1.39
N HIS A 145 16.85 3.46 -0.50
CA HIS A 145 15.80 2.50 -0.82
C HIS A 145 14.75 3.23 -1.63
N GLN A 146 14.20 2.55 -2.63
CA GLN A 146 13.11 3.04 -3.44
C GLN A 146 11.89 2.18 -3.18
N VAL A 147 10.78 2.83 -2.82
CA VAL A 147 9.45 2.20 -2.77
C VAL A 147 8.58 2.87 -3.83
N ILE A 148 7.85 2.07 -4.59
CA ILE A 148 6.93 2.55 -5.62
C ILE A 148 5.52 2.17 -5.17
N PHE A 149 4.70 3.17 -4.89
CA PHE A 149 3.27 2.99 -4.65
C PHE A 149 2.51 3.21 -5.95
N GLU A 150 1.77 2.20 -6.38
CA GLU A 150 0.79 2.32 -7.44
C GLU A 150 -0.58 2.64 -6.84
N ILE A 151 -1.22 3.72 -7.34
CA ILE A 151 -2.53 4.13 -6.84
C ILE A 151 -3.63 3.46 -7.66
N ILE A 152 -4.43 2.64 -6.98
CA ILE A 152 -5.65 2.06 -7.55
C ILE A 152 -6.83 2.87 -7.04
N ASN A 153 -7.38 3.71 -7.93
CA ASN A 153 -8.56 4.50 -7.67
C ASN A 153 -9.81 3.69 -7.98
N VAL A 154 -10.57 3.36 -6.94
CA VAL A 154 -11.78 2.56 -7.12
C VAL A 154 -12.99 3.48 -7.25
N ASP A 155 -13.52 3.59 -8.47
CA ASP A 155 -14.73 4.36 -8.75
C ASP A 155 -15.96 3.55 -8.35
N PHE A 156 -16.38 3.72 -7.09
CA PHE A 156 -17.65 3.17 -6.66
C PHE A 156 -18.78 4.15 -6.96
N ASP A 157 -19.70 3.76 -7.85
CA ASP A 157 -21.00 4.40 -7.88
C ASP A 157 -21.66 4.16 -6.51
N ALA A 158 -21.79 5.21 -5.71
CA ALA A 158 -22.39 5.19 -4.38
C ALA A 158 -23.84 4.64 -4.38
N ARG A 159 -24.47 4.51 -5.55
CA ARG A 159 -25.82 3.96 -5.73
C ARG A 159 -25.85 2.44 -5.93
N SER A 160 -24.72 1.82 -6.26
CA SER A 160 -24.63 0.36 -6.34
C SER A 160 -24.68 -0.24 -4.93
N THR A 161 -25.47 -1.29 -4.73
CA THR A 161 -25.55 -2.02 -3.46
C THR A 161 -24.74 -3.32 -3.49
N ASP A 162 -24.02 -3.59 -4.58
CA ASP A 162 -23.30 -4.85 -4.78
C ASP A 162 -21.82 -4.72 -4.40
N ASP A 163 -21.55 -4.83 -3.10
CA ASP A 163 -20.18 -4.85 -2.55
C ASP A 163 -19.35 -6.04 -3.06
N ILE A 164 -19.97 -7.12 -3.56
CA ILE A 164 -19.25 -8.29 -4.08
C ILE A 164 -18.62 -7.97 -5.42
N ALA A 165 -19.41 -7.41 -6.34
CA ALA A 165 -18.91 -7.01 -7.66
C ALA A 165 -17.76 -6.01 -7.53
N ARG A 166 -17.87 -5.09 -6.56
CA ARG A 166 -16.85 -4.09 -6.22
C ARG A 166 -15.53 -4.71 -5.77
N GLN A 167 -15.58 -5.62 -4.80
CA GLN A 167 -14.39 -6.28 -4.29
C GLN A 167 -13.72 -7.15 -5.35
N LYS A 168 -14.52 -7.81 -6.18
CA LYS A 168 -14.01 -8.64 -7.28
C LYS A 168 -13.19 -7.82 -8.28
N ILE A 169 -13.64 -6.62 -8.63
CA ILE A 169 -12.89 -5.73 -9.54
C ILE A 169 -11.50 -5.41 -8.97
N ILE A 170 -11.40 -5.04 -7.69
CA ILE A 170 -10.12 -4.74 -7.03
C ILE A 170 -9.18 -5.96 -7.06
N VAL A 171 -9.71 -7.14 -6.69
CA VAL A 171 -8.92 -8.37 -6.64
C VAL A 171 -8.44 -8.78 -8.04
N ASP A 172 -9.32 -8.69 -9.04
CA ASP A 172 -9.00 -9.03 -10.42
C ASP A 172 -7.96 -8.05 -11.01
N GLU A 173 -8.09 -6.75 -10.71
CA GLU A 173 -7.14 -5.71 -11.13
C GLU A 173 -5.75 -5.93 -10.51
N ILE A 174 -5.67 -6.16 -9.20
CA ILE A 174 -4.40 -6.45 -8.51
C ILE A 174 -3.78 -7.74 -9.03
N ASN A 175 -4.56 -8.81 -9.19
CA ASN A 175 -4.06 -10.06 -9.74
C ASN A 175 -3.53 -9.88 -11.17
N ALA A 176 -4.21 -9.07 -12.00
CA ALA A 176 -3.76 -8.76 -13.36
C ALA A 176 -2.43 -7.99 -13.34
N LEU A 177 -2.32 -6.95 -12.50
CA LEU A 177 -1.10 -6.15 -12.37
C LEU A 177 0.09 -6.99 -11.88
N ILE A 178 -0.11 -7.83 -10.87
CA ILE A 178 0.92 -8.77 -10.41
C ILE A 178 1.35 -9.75 -11.53
N SER A 179 0.46 -10.10 -12.46
CA SER A 179 0.72 -11.10 -13.50
C SER A 179 1.34 -10.54 -14.79
N GLN A 180 1.20 -9.24 -15.07
CA GLN A 180 1.63 -8.61 -16.33
C GLN A 180 3.15 -8.53 -16.54
N GLU A 181 3.98 -8.77 -15.52
CA GLU A 181 5.45 -8.71 -15.62
C GLU A 181 6.14 -10.06 -15.35
N ALA A 182 5.37 -11.14 -15.18
CA ALA A 182 5.93 -12.50 -15.11
C ALA A 182 6.30 -13.08 -16.50
N GLN A 183 6.28 -12.26 -17.57
CA GLN A 183 6.58 -12.60 -18.96
C GLN A 183 7.69 -11.69 -19.49
#